data_AF-A0A2D3RJ09-F1
#
_entry.id   AF-A0A2D3RJ09-F1
#
_cell.length_a   1.000
_cell.length_b   1.000
_cell.length_c   1.000
_cell.angle_alpha   90.00
_cell.angle_beta   90.00
_cell.angle_gamma   90.00
#
_symmetry.space_group_name_H-M   'P 1'
#
loop_
_entity.id
_entity.type
_entity.pdbx_description
1 polymer ?
#
loop_
_entity_poly.entity_id
_entity_poly.type
_entity_poly.pdbx_seq_one_letter_code
_entity_poly.pdbx_strand_id
1 'polypeptide(L)' 'MKRLLPIEAQDRGRGRRPEGSRKIINGIFWRLRCGTPWRAVPPRYGNGNTIYRRFRP' A
#
# COMPACT_ATOMS: atom_id res chain seq x y z
N MET A 1 -13.66 -19.04 0.74
CA MET A 1 -13.95 -17.62 0.37
C MET A 1 -12.67 -16.78 0.50
N LYS A 2 -11.78 -16.79 -0.50
CA LYS A 2 -10.46 -16.12 -0.40
C LYS A 2 -9.94 -15.71 -1.77
N ARG A 3 -10.68 -14.88 -2.51
CA ARG A 3 -10.29 -14.44 -3.87
C ARG A 3 -10.98 -13.14 -4.33
N LEU A 4 -11.13 -12.15 -3.44
CA LEU A 4 -11.71 -10.85 -3.81
C LEU A 4 -10.92 -9.62 -3.32
N LEU A 5 -9.82 -9.82 -2.59
CA LEU A 5 -8.95 -8.69 -2.22
C LEU A 5 -7.82 -8.55 -3.26
N PRO A 6 -7.45 -7.32 -3.64
CA PRO A 6 -6.52 -7.07 -4.72
C PRO A 6 -5.18 -7.69 -4.38
N ILE A 7 -4.79 -8.68 -5.19
CA ILE A 7 -3.43 -9.20 -5.33
C ILE A 7 -2.71 -9.20 -3.97
N GLU A 8 -3.11 -10.12 -3.09
CA GLU A 8 -2.30 -10.47 -1.92
C GLU A 8 -0.88 -10.63 -2.43
N ALA A 9 0.04 -9.82 -1.93
CA ALA A 9 1.39 -9.76 -2.46
C ALA A 9 1.96 -11.18 -2.42
N GLN A 10 2.03 -11.81 -3.60
CA GLN A 10 2.49 -13.18 -3.69
C GLN A 10 3.90 -13.21 -3.11
N ASP A 11 4.16 -14.22 -2.30
CA ASP A 11 5.47 -14.45 -1.71
C ASP A 11 6.44 -14.79 -2.85
N ARG A 12 6.94 -13.75 -3.50
CA ARG A 12 7.97 -13.84 -4.53
C ARG A 12 9.27 -14.04 -3.76
N GLY A 13 9.62 -15.31 -3.55
CA GLY A 13 10.81 -15.71 -2.82
C GLY A 13 12.06 -14.91 -3.20
N ARG A 14 12.89 -14.66 -2.18
CA ARG A 14 14.05 -13.75 -2.12
C ARG A 14 13.69 -12.26 -2.28
N GLY A 15 13.16 -11.68 -1.21
CA GLY A 15 12.97 -10.24 -1.03
C GLY A 15 12.23 -9.91 0.26
N ARG A 16 12.31 -8.66 0.73
CA ARG A 16 11.52 -8.19 1.89
C ARG A 16 10.04 -8.38 1.56
N ARG A 17 9.31 -9.13 2.40
CA ARG A 17 7.89 -9.40 2.21
C ARG A 17 7.16 -8.08 1.92
N PRO A 18 6.46 -7.96 0.79
CA PRO A 18 5.83 -6.70 0.43
C PRO A 18 4.84 -6.29 1.53
N GLU A 19 4.80 -5.00 1.86
CA GLU A 19 3.77 -4.51 2.79
C GLU A 19 2.40 -4.94 2.28
N GLY A 20 1.60 -5.50 3.20
CA GLY A 20 0.32 -6.11 2.87
C GLY A 20 -0.54 -5.17 2.05
N SER A 21 -1.11 -5.66 0.95
CA SER A 21 -1.86 -4.87 -0.03
C SER A 21 -2.94 -4.01 0.62
N ARG A 22 -3.57 -4.52 1.71
CA ARG A 22 -4.56 -3.78 2.51
C ARG A 22 -4.00 -2.51 3.17
N LYS A 23 -2.75 -2.53 3.68
CA LYS A 23 -2.13 -1.33 4.28
C LYS A 23 -1.91 -0.24 3.23
N ILE A 24 -1.43 -0.64 2.06
CA ILE A 24 -1.17 0.24 0.93
C ILE A 24 -2.47 0.90 0.47
N ILE A 25 -3.51 0.09 0.24
CA ILE A 25 -4.83 0.57 -0.18
C ILE A 25 -5.41 1.53 0.85
N ASN A 26 -5.31 1.20 2.14
CA ASN A 26 -5.74 2.10 3.22
C ASN A 26 -4.94 3.42 3.24
N GLY A 27 -3.65 3.37 2.93
CA GLY A 27 -2.81 4.56 2.78
C GLY A 27 -3.20 5.43 1.59
N ILE A 28 -3.58 4.82 0.46
CA ILE A 28 -4.14 5.52 -0.70
C ILE A 28 -5.45 6.21 -0.31
N PHE A 29 -6.38 5.48 0.32
CA PHE A 29 -7.65 6.06 0.77
C PHE A 29 -7.48 7.19 1.78
N TRP A 30 -6.58 7.02 2.75
CA TRP A 30 -6.27 8.08 3.71
C TRP A 30 -5.72 9.33 3.01
N ARG A 31 -4.78 9.16 2.05
CA ARG A 31 -4.25 10.29 1.30
C ARG A 31 -5.33 10.99 0.48
N LEU A 32 -6.18 10.23 -0.22
CA LEU A 32 -7.28 10.80 -1.00
C LEU A 32 -8.29 11.54 -0.10
N ARG A 33 -8.53 11.04 1.12
CA ARG A 33 -9.39 11.68 2.13
C ARG A 33 -8.79 12.99 2.67
N CYS A 34 -7.48 13.02 2.96
CA CYS A 34 -6.81 14.14 3.62
C CYS A 34 -6.20 15.16 2.65
N GLY A 35 -6.00 14.83 1.37
CA GLY A 35 -5.39 15.71 0.37
C GLY A 35 -3.90 15.99 0.59
N THR A 36 -3.25 15.30 1.53
CA THR A 36 -1.88 15.59 1.98
C THR A 36 -0.84 14.96 1.03
N PRO A 37 0.41 15.48 0.95
CA PRO A 37 1.50 14.82 0.25
C PRO A 37 1.74 13.38 0.74
N TRP A 38 2.16 12.50 -0.18
CA TRP A 38 2.41 11.07 0.09
C TRP A 38 3.43 10.83 1.20
N ARG A 39 4.35 11.76 1.44
CA ARG A 39 5.36 11.68 2.53
C ARG A 39 4.75 11.81 3.93
N ALA A 40 3.58 12.41 4.05
CA ALA A 40 2.88 12.61 5.33
C ALA A 40 1.93 11.45 5.67
N VAL A 41 1.87 10.41 4.83
CA VAL A 41 1.04 9.24 5.11
C VAL A 41 1.49 8.59 6.42
N PRO A 42 0.58 8.30 7.36
CA PRO A 42 0.93 7.67 8.62
C PRO A 42 1.73 6.37 8.43
N PRO A 43 2.80 6.13 9.20
CA PRO A 43 3.66 4.95 9.07
C PRO A 43 2.91 3.62 9.20
N ARG A 44 1.74 3.62 9.86
CA ARG A 44 0.85 2.45 9.99
C ARG A 44 0.36 1.88 8.63
N TYR A 45 0.28 2.72 7.60
CA TYR A 45 -0.11 2.32 6.24
C TYR A 45 1.08 1.90 5.36
N GLY A 46 2.30 2.14 5.85
CA GLY A 46 3.53 1.84 5.16
C GLY A 46 4.28 3.07 4.68
N ASN A 47 5.38 2.82 3.98
CA ASN A 47 6.18 3.91 3.44
C ASN A 47 5.41 4.63 2.31
N GLY A 48 5.24 5.95 2.44
CA GLY A 48 4.58 6.80 1.45
C GLY A 48 5.13 6.65 0.03
N ASN A 49 6.44 6.39 -0.13
CA ASN A 49 7.06 6.11 -1.43
C ASN A 49 6.60 4.77 -2.03
N THR A 50 6.44 3.73 -1.21
CA THR A 50 5.91 2.43 -1.66
C THR A 50 4.47 2.56 -2.13
N ILE A 51 3.68 3.35 -1.40
CA ILE A 51 2.27 3.61 -1.72
C ILE A 51 2.17 4.38 -3.03
N TYR A 52 2.94 5.46 -3.18
CA TYR A 52 3.00 6.23 -4.42
C TYR A 52 3.41 5.38 -5.63
N ARG A 53 4.45 4.53 -5.46
CA ARG A 53 4.92 3.63 -6.53
C ARG A 53 3.90 2.58 -6.95
N ARG A 54 2.95 2.23 -6.07
CA ARG A 54 1.82 1.33 -6.39
C ARG A 54 0.61 2.06 -6.95
N PHE A 55 0.43 3.34 -6.61
CA PHE A 55 -0.66 4.16 -7.13
C PHE A 55 -0.39 4.60 -8.57
N ARG A 56 0.87 4.90 -8.90
CA ARG A 56 1.26 5.22 -10.27
C ARG A 56 1.29 3.93 -11.13
N PRO A 57 0.77 3.97 -12.37
CA PRO A 57 0.90 2.86 -13.32
C PRO A 57 2.36 2.59 -13.70
#